data_AF-A0A194QMI7-F1
#
_entry.id   AF-A0A194QMI7-F1
#
_cell.length_a   1.000
_cell.length_b   1.000
_cell.length_c   1.000
_cell.angle_alpha   90.00
_cell.angle_beta   90.00
_cell.angle_gamma   90.00
#
_symmetry.space_group_name_H-M   'P 1'
#
loop_
_entity.id
_entity.type
_entity.pdbx_description
1 polymer ?
#
loop_
_entity_poly.entity_id
_entity_poly.type
_entity_poly.pdbx_seq_one_letter_code
_entity_poly.pdbx_strand_id
1 'polypeptide(L)'
;MFCAEQAVSSAECKTQYGFFASPLATRSDCGKYRMCVEGKAFEMECAMGLAFNPETGRCDWPDLVPSCSAEEFLGFKCPPGTYDEFGKAYVVNFSIQGSCHYFFSCMEGVARLLVCDRGFAFDASVNRCVDATKVQCQEG
;
A
#
# COMPACT_ATOMS: atom_id res chain seq x y z
N MET A 1 -13.03 -28.08 38.10
CA MET A 1 -11.93 -28.36 37.15
C MET A 1 -11.84 -27.15 36.23
N PHE A 2 -10.71 -26.46 36.28
CA PHE A 2 -10.52 -25.08 35.82
C PHE A 2 -10.37 -25.00 34.30
N CYS A 3 -11.12 -24.11 33.64
CA CYS A 3 -10.78 -23.58 32.32
C CYS A 3 -10.92 -22.05 32.39
N ALA A 4 -9.99 -21.41 33.08
CA ALA A 4 -9.71 -19.98 32.94
C ALA A 4 -8.22 -19.83 32.69
N GLU A 5 -7.75 -20.44 31.60
CA GLU A 5 -6.38 -20.19 31.11
C GLU A 5 -6.42 -18.79 30.47
N GLN A 6 -5.71 -17.88 31.09
CA GLN A 6 -5.88 -16.44 30.96
C GLN A 6 -5.67 -15.96 29.51
N ALA A 7 -6.55 -15.06 29.06
CA ALA A 7 -6.29 -14.22 27.91
C ALA A 7 -5.07 -13.35 28.24
N VAL A 8 -3.87 -13.82 27.89
CA VAL A 8 -2.63 -13.06 28.09
C VAL A 8 -2.58 -11.95 27.02
N SER A 9 -3.40 -10.92 27.21
CA SER A 9 -3.20 -9.63 26.57
C SER A 9 -1.88 -9.08 27.08
N SER A 10 -0.89 -8.93 26.19
CA SER A 10 0.36 -8.23 26.52
C SER A 10 0.19 -6.74 26.25
N ALA A 11 1.15 -5.91 26.68
CA ALA A 11 1.17 -4.49 26.31
C ALA A 11 1.17 -4.29 24.77
N GLU A 12 1.56 -5.32 24.03
CA GLU A 12 1.77 -5.29 22.58
C GLU A 12 0.64 -5.99 21.81
N CYS A 13 0.03 -7.02 22.39
CA CYS A 13 -1.01 -7.81 21.74
C CYS A 13 -2.33 -7.70 22.50
N LYS A 14 -3.33 -7.08 21.86
CA LYS A 14 -4.70 -7.01 22.41
C LYS A 14 -5.31 -8.40 22.63
N THR A 15 -4.95 -9.36 21.76
CA THR A 15 -5.35 -10.78 21.83
C THR A 15 -4.15 -11.68 21.54
N GLN A 16 -4.21 -12.97 21.92
CA GLN A 16 -3.11 -13.92 21.68
C GLN A 16 -2.74 -14.06 20.19
N TYR A 17 -3.73 -13.94 19.31
CA TYR A 17 -3.56 -14.04 17.85
C TYR A 17 -4.26 -12.87 17.16
N GLY A 18 -3.67 -12.37 16.09
CA GLY A 18 -4.29 -11.36 15.24
C GLY A 18 -3.28 -10.43 14.55
N PHE A 19 -3.82 -9.47 13.81
CA PHE A 19 -3.05 -8.41 13.16
C PHE A 19 -3.49 -7.06 13.72
N PHE A 20 -2.52 -6.24 14.09
CA PHE A 20 -2.77 -4.94 14.72
C PHE A 20 -1.89 -3.87 14.12
N ALA A 21 -2.34 -2.62 14.17
CA ALA A 21 -1.51 -1.49 13.79
C ALA A 21 -0.22 -1.48 14.65
N SER A 22 0.91 -1.28 13.99
CA SER A 22 2.20 -1.11 14.65
C SER A 22 2.24 0.28 15.29
N PRO A 23 2.80 0.43 16.51
CA PRO A 23 3.06 1.75 17.09
C PRO A 23 4.12 2.54 16.30
N LEU A 24 4.88 1.88 15.41
CA LEU A 24 5.85 2.51 14.52
C LEU A 24 5.19 3.08 13.24
N ALA A 25 3.94 2.75 12.99
CA ALA A 25 3.21 3.27 11.85
C ALA A 25 2.90 4.75 12.04
N THR A 26 3.19 5.55 11.02
CA THR A 26 2.86 6.98 10.99
C THR A 26 1.94 7.27 9.82
N ARG A 27 1.44 8.50 9.74
CA ARG A 27 0.58 8.93 8.63
C ARG A 27 1.26 8.80 7.26
N SER A 28 2.58 8.96 7.21
CA SER A 28 3.42 8.85 6.01
C SER A 28 4.20 7.53 5.92
N ASP A 29 3.97 6.60 6.85
CA ASP A 29 4.61 5.28 6.91
C ASP A 29 3.64 4.29 7.56
N CYS A 30 2.54 4.04 6.86
CA CYS A 30 1.36 3.35 7.39
C CYS A 30 1.30 1.86 6.98
N GLY A 31 2.33 1.35 6.29
CA GLY A 31 2.45 -0.04 5.89
C GLY A 31 2.86 -0.98 7.03
N LYS A 32 3.30 -0.44 8.17
CA LYS A 32 3.78 -1.21 9.32
C LYS A 32 2.64 -1.75 10.18
N TYR A 33 2.68 -3.03 10.48
CA TYR A 33 1.74 -3.70 11.36
C TYR A 33 2.46 -4.74 12.21
N ARG A 34 1.74 -5.35 13.14
CA ARG A 34 2.27 -6.46 13.91
C ARG A 34 1.34 -7.65 13.84
N MET A 35 1.94 -8.83 13.73
CA MET A 35 1.26 -10.11 13.87
C MET A 35 1.49 -10.61 15.29
N CYS A 36 0.41 -10.94 15.99
CA CYS A 36 0.46 -11.58 17.30
C CYS A 36 0.32 -13.09 17.15
N VAL A 37 1.23 -13.83 17.78
CA VAL A 37 1.19 -15.29 17.89
C VAL A 37 1.50 -15.66 19.34
N GLU A 38 0.56 -16.32 20.01
CA GLU A 38 0.68 -16.68 21.44
C GLU A 38 1.04 -15.47 22.34
N GLY A 39 0.47 -14.30 22.04
CA GLY A 39 0.68 -13.06 22.80
C GLY A 39 2.02 -12.35 22.53
N LYS A 40 2.86 -12.87 21.63
CA LYS A 40 4.10 -12.25 21.16
C LYS A 40 3.86 -11.48 19.87
N ALA A 41 4.26 -10.21 19.84
CA ALA A 41 4.16 -9.36 18.65
C ALA A 41 5.39 -9.52 17.75
N PHE A 42 5.15 -9.63 16.45
CA PHE A 42 6.16 -9.61 15.40
C PHE A 42 5.86 -8.44 14.47
N GLU A 43 6.82 -7.53 14.30
CA GLU A 43 6.69 -6.42 13.35
C GLU A 43 6.73 -6.95 11.92
N MET A 44 5.79 -6.47 11.12
CA MET A 44 5.54 -6.88 9.74
C MET A 44 5.31 -5.63 8.90
N GLU A 45 5.48 -5.78 7.59
CA GLU A 45 5.26 -4.70 6.64
C GLU A 45 4.35 -5.19 5.52
N CYS A 46 3.40 -4.35 5.12
CA CYS A 46 2.58 -4.58 3.95
C CYS A 46 3.45 -4.57 2.68
N ALA A 47 2.94 -5.15 1.60
CA ALA A 47 3.59 -4.99 0.30
C ALA A 47 3.73 -3.49 -0.05
N MET A 48 4.76 -3.16 -0.80
CA MET A 48 5.08 -1.78 -1.16
C MET A 48 3.83 -1.05 -1.71
N GLY A 49 3.53 0.12 -1.15
CA GLY A 49 2.39 0.94 -1.55
C GLY A 49 1.04 0.54 -0.94
N LEU A 50 1.00 -0.48 -0.07
CA LEU A 50 -0.18 -0.83 0.72
C LEU A 50 -0.01 -0.43 2.19
N ALA A 51 -1.13 -0.06 2.81
CA ALA A 51 -1.23 0.38 4.19
C ALA A 51 -1.96 -0.68 5.02
N PHE A 52 -1.59 -0.85 6.29
CA PHE A 52 -2.35 -1.75 7.15
C PHE A 52 -3.67 -1.10 7.58
N ASN A 53 -4.79 -1.74 7.25
CA ASN A 53 -6.13 -1.33 7.67
C ASN A 53 -6.50 -2.06 8.98
N PRO A 54 -6.53 -1.37 10.13
CA PRO A 54 -6.87 -1.99 11.41
C PRO A 54 -8.35 -2.39 11.54
N GLU A 55 -9.23 -1.87 10.69
CA GLU A 55 -10.66 -2.22 10.69
C GLU A 55 -10.90 -3.58 10.01
N THR A 56 -10.15 -3.89 8.96
CA THR A 56 -10.25 -5.16 8.22
C THR A 56 -9.19 -6.18 8.65
N GLY A 57 -8.14 -5.74 9.35
CA GLY A 57 -7.00 -6.56 9.75
C GLY A 57 -6.12 -7.00 8.58
N ARG A 58 -6.09 -6.21 7.49
CA ARG A 58 -5.41 -6.55 6.23
C ARG A 58 -4.68 -5.35 5.65
N CYS A 59 -3.75 -5.61 4.73
CA CYS A 59 -3.17 -4.56 3.90
C CYS A 59 -4.18 -4.13 2.83
N ASP A 60 -4.40 -2.82 2.71
CA ASP A 60 -5.34 -2.19 1.80
C ASP A 60 -4.68 -0.97 1.14
N TRP A 61 -5.40 -0.31 0.24
CA TRP A 61 -4.92 0.93 -0.36
C TRP A 61 -4.82 2.03 0.71
N PRO A 62 -3.77 2.86 0.68
CA PRO A 62 -3.55 3.92 1.68
C PRO A 62 -4.73 4.88 1.84
N ASP A 63 -5.49 5.11 0.77
CA ASP A 63 -6.68 5.96 0.77
C ASP A 63 -7.90 5.36 1.47
N LEU A 64 -7.91 4.05 1.67
CA LEU A 64 -8.95 3.32 2.41
C LEU A 64 -8.58 3.13 3.89
N VAL A 65 -7.43 3.65 4.32
CA VAL A 65 -6.96 3.55 5.71
C VAL A 65 -7.06 4.95 6.37
N PRO A 66 -8.01 5.18 7.29
CA PRO A 66 -8.26 6.50 7.86
C PRO A 66 -7.05 7.17 8.53
N SER A 67 -6.14 6.38 9.08
CA SER A 67 -4.91 6.86 9.74
C SER A 67 -3.75 7.12 8.77
N CYS A 68 -3.91 6.85 7.47
CA CYS A 68 -2.87 7.02 6.47
C CYS A 68 -3.13 8.23 5.56
N SER A 69 -2.07 8.90 5.14
CA SER A 69 -2.10 9.89 4.06
C SER A 69 -1.47 9.28 2.82
N ALA A 70 -2.29 8.97 1.81
CA ALA A 70 -1.82 8.33 0.58
C ALA A 70 -0.74 9.18 -0.13
N GLU A 71 -0.92 10.50 -0.23
CA GLU A 71 0.05 11.40 -0.86
C GLU A 71 1.40 11.41 -0.12
N GLU A 72 1.39 11.44 1.21
CA GLU A 72 2.61 11.45 2.03
C GLU A 72 3.32 10.09 2.03
N PHE A 73 2.55 8.99 2.13
CA PHE A 73 3.08 7.63 2.16
C PHE A 73 3.68 7.21 0.82
N LEU A 74 3.04 7.55 -0.30
CA LEU A 74 3.54 7.25 -1.64
C LEU A 74 4.57 8.28 -2.14
N GLY A 75 4.66 9.45 -1.50
CA GLY A 75 5.48 10.56 -1.97
C GLY A 75 5.07 11.07 -3.35
N PHE A 76 3.81 10.85 -3.76
CA PHE A 76 3.30 11.16 -5.09
C PHE A 76 1.90 11.74 -5.01
N LYS A 77 1.68 12.81 -5.77
CA LYS A 77 0.40 13.49 -5.90
C LYS A 77 -0.08 13.45 -7.34
N CYS A 78 -1.35 13.10 -7.53
CA CYS A 78 -1.95 13.08 -8.86
C CYS A 78 -1.93 14.47 -9.51
N PRO A 79 -1.45 14.58 -10.77
CA PRO A 79 -1.43 15.85 -11.48
C PRO A 79 -2.84 16.43 -11.75
N PRO A 80 -2.98 17.77 -11.89
CA PRO A 80 -4.26 18.44 -12.20
C PRO A 80 -4.92 18.01 -13.52
N GLY A 81 -4.16 17.34 -14.41
CA GLY A 81 -4.66 16.80 -15.67
C GLY A 81 -5.48 15.52 -15.53
N THR A 82 -5.60 14.94 -14.34
CA THR A 82 -6.39 13.71 -14.08
C THR A 82 -7.90 13.94 -14.03
N TYR A 83 -8.35 15.18 -14.23
CA TYR A 83 -9.74 15.61 -14.26
C TYR A 83 -10.10 16.22 -15.62
N ASP A 84 -11.33 16.01 -16.08
CA ASP A 84 -11.85 16.73 -17.25
C ASP A 84 -12.35 18.14 -16.89
N GLU A 85 -12.80 18.88 -17.91
CA GLU A 85 -13.36 20.24 -17.76
C GLU A 85 -14.60 20.33 -16.87
N PHE A 86 -15.26 19.19 -16.61
CA PHE A 86 -16.41 19.06 -15.72
C PHE A 86 -16.00 18.58 -14.32
N GLY A 87 -14.70 18.45 -14.05
CA GLY A 87 -14.17 17.97 -12.77
C GLY A 87 -14.34 16.46 -12.56
N LYS A 88 -14.67 15.70 -13.62
CA LYS A 88 -14.73 14.24 -13.54
C LYS A 88 -13.32 13.68 -13.65
N ALA A 89 -12.92 12.95 -12.61
CA ALA A 89 -11.66 12.23 -12.64
C ALA A 89 -11.71 11.07 -13.64
N TYR A 90 -10.61 10.85 -14.33
CA TYR A 90 -10.39 9.66 -15.16
C TYR A 90 -9.10 8.97 -14.77
N VAL A 91 -9.00 7.68 -15.09
CA VAL A 91 -7.83 6.89 -14.74
C VAL A 91 -6.69 7.20 -15.69
N VAL A 92 -5.57 7.63 -15.12
CA VAL A 92 -4.32 7.84 -15.85
C VAL A 92 -3.18 7.29 -15.01
N ASN A 93 -2.23 6.63 -15.69
CA ASN A 93 -1.09 6.01 -15.04
C ASN A 93 0.20 6.77 -15.36
N PHE A 94 1.13 6.76 -14.41
CA PHE A 94 2.40 7.48 -14.47
C PHE A 94 3.55 6.53 -14.17
N SER A 95 4.59 6.55 -15.02
CA SER A 95 5.83 5.81 -14.79
C SER A 95 6.56 6.35 -13.55
N ILE A 96 7.32 5.47 -12.89
CA ILE A 96 8.15 5.84 -11.75
C ILE A 96 9.61 5.91 -12.18
N GLN A 97 10.30 6.98 -11.80
CA GLN A 97 11.73 7.09 -12.07
C GLN A 97 12.50 6.02 -11.29
N GLY A 98 13.36 5.27 -11.99
CA GLY A 98 14.14 4.17 -11.39
C GLY A 98 13.37 2.86 -11.25
N SER A 99 12.12 2.78 -11.73
CA SER A 99 11.35 1.54 -11.73
C SER A 99 10.54 1.38 -13.01
N CYS A 100 10.80 0.29 -13.73
CA CYS A 100 10.04 -0.04 -14.93
C CYS A 100 8.83 -0.92 -14.63
N HIS A 101 8.80 -1.57 -13.47
CA HIS A 101 7.74 -2.49 -13.09
C HIS A 101 6.64 -1.80 -12.29
N TYR A 102 6.99 -0.76 -11.52
CA TYR A 102 6.04 -0.02 -10.71
C TYR A 102 5.58 1.26 -11.42
N PHE A 103 4.31 1.60 -11.20
CA PHE A 103 3.69 2.80 -11.75
C PHE A 103 2.59 3.30 -10.81
N PHE A 104 2.30 4.60 -10.87
CA PHE A 104 1.17 5.18 -10.14
C PHE A 104 -0.08 5.16 -11.00
N SER A 105 -1.19 4.68 -10.46
CA SER A 105 -2.52 4.80 -11.06
C SER A 105 -3.33 5.81 -10.28
N CYS A 106 -3.70 6.92 -10.93
CA CYS A 106 -4.59 7.92 -10.33
C CYS A 106 -6.05 7.54 -10.58
N MET A 107 -6.77 7.21 -9.51
CA MET A 107 -8.21 6.94 -9.56
C MET A 107 -8.90 7.96 -8.68
N GLU A 108 -9.86 8.71 -9.25
CA GLU A 108 -10.56 9.78 -8.53
C GLU A 108 -9.63 10.86 -7.94
N GLY A 109 -8.46 11.04 -8.57
CA GLY A 109 -7.42 11.96 -8.11
C GLY A 109 -6.55 11.45 -6.97
N VAL A 110 -6.73 10.20 -6.56
CA VAL A 110 -5.94 9.54 -5.53
C VAL A 110 -5.01 8.53 -6.17
N ALA A 111 -3.72 8.62 -5.82
CA ALA A 111 -2.70 7.74 -6.37
C ALA A 111 -2.68 6.39 -5.66
N ARG A 112 -2.53 5.33 -6.43
CA ARG A 112 -2.21 3.98 -5.93
C ARG A 112 -0.99 3.45 -6.66
N LEU A 113 -0.08 2.82 -5.91
CA LEU A 113 1.10 2.18 -6.48
C LEU A 113 0.71 0.80 -7.02
N LEU A 114 0.87 0.59 -8.31
CA LEU A 114 0.65 -0.69 -8.97
C LEU A 114 1.96 -1.25 -9.49
N VAL A 115 1.96 -2.55 -9.74
CA VAL A 115 3.11 -3.28 -10.26
C VAL A 115 2.65 -4.13 -11.45
N CYS A 116 3.47 -4.15 -12.49
CA CYS A 116 3.29 -5.07 -13.60
C CYS A 116 3.68 -6.49 -13.18
N ASP A 117 3.04 -7.49 -13.78
CA ASP A 117 3.43 -8.88 -13.59
C ASP A 117 4.88 -9.12 -14.01
N ARG A 118 5.50 -10.18 -13.46
CA ARG A 118 6.88 -10.54 -13.76
C ARG A 118 7.07 -10.69 -15.28
N GLY A 119 8.09 -10.01 -15.82
CA GLY A 119 8.39 -10.00 -17.26
C GLY A 119 7.72 -8.87 -18.04
N PHE A 120 6.90 -8.04 -17.39
CA PHE A 120 6.26 -6.88 -17.99
C PHE A 120 6.78 -5.58 -17.36
N ALA A 121 6.92 -4.55 -18.17
CA ALA A 121 7.24 -3.19 -17.75
C ALA A 121 6.10 -2.24 -18.14
N PHE A 122 5.87 -1.22 -17.32
CA PHE A 122 4.87 -0.21 -17.58
C PHE A 122 5.37 0.75 -18.68
N ASP A 123 4.60 0.83 -19.78
CA ASP A 123 4.85 1.75 -20.88
C ASP A 123 3.78 2.86 -20.86
N ALA A 124 4.21 4.08 -20.53
CA ALA A 124 3.36 5.26 -20.48
C ALA A 124 2.82 5.68 -21.86
N SER A 125 3.51 5.34 -22.96
CA SER A 125 3.07 5.70 -24.32
C SER A 125 1.79 4.97 -24.74
N VAL A 126 1.61 3.75 -24.23
CA VAL A 126 0.42 2.92 -24.45
C VAL A 126 -0.41 2.74 -23.18
N ASN A 127 0.00 3.38 -22.08
CA ASN A 127 -0.65 3.41 -20.77
C ASN A 127 -0.98 2.02 -20.21
N ARG A 128 -0.07 1.05 -20.34
CA ARG A 128 -0.26 -0.33 -19.86
C ARG A 128 1.06 -1.06 -19.66
N CYS A 129 1.01 -2.18 -18.94
CA CYS A 129 2.10 -3.14 -18.88
C CYS A 129 2.28 -3.81 -20.25
N VAL A 130 3.50 -3.74 -20.78
CA VAL A 130 3.93 -4.43 -22.00
C VAL A 130 5.12 -5.31 -21.70
N ASP A 131 5.46 -6.21 -22.63
CA ASP A 131 6.65 -7.05 -22.50
C ASP A 131 7.88 -6.17 -22.19
N ALA A 132 8.61 -6.50 -21.12
CA ALA A 132 9.71 -5.68 -20.64
C ALA A 132 10.81 -5.47 -21.70
N THR A 133 10.96 -6.39 -22.65
CA THR A 133 11.93 -6.25 -23.77
C THR A 133 11.59 -5.11 -24.73
N LYS A 134 10.34 -4.63 -24.72
CA LYS A 134 9.87 -3.55 -25.59
C LYS A 134 10.06 -2.16 -24.98
N VAL A 135 10.36 -2.08 -23.69
CA VAL A 135 10.61 -0.82 -22.98
C VAL A 135 12.11 -0.71 -22.75
N GLN A 136 12.69 0.47 -23.00
CA GLN A 136 14.08 0.76 -22.66
C GLN A 136 14.19 0.96 -21.15
N CYS A 137 14.18 -0.15 -20.41
CA CYS A 137 14.33 -0.14 -18.97
C CYS A 137 15.81 -0.05 -18.61
N GLN A 138 16.24 1.10 -18.11
CA GLN A 138 17.50 1.22 -17.39
C GLN A 138 17.17 1.24 -15.91
N GLU A 139 17.24 0.06 -15.28
CA GLU A 139 17.24 -0.04 -13.82
C GLU A 139 18.54 0.60 -13.33
N GLY A 140 18.40 1.67 -12.53
CA GLY A 140 19.53 2.40 -11.94
C GLY A 140 19.97 1.79 -10.62
#